data_AF-A0A8T3RRT5-F1
#
_entry.id   AF-A0A8T3RRT5-F1
#
_cell.length_a   1.000
_cell.length_b   1.000
_cell.length_c   1.000
_cell.angle_alpha   90.00
_cell.angle_beta   90.00
_cell.angle_gamma   90.00
#
_symmetry.space_group_name_H-M   'P 1'
#
loop_
_entity.id
_entity.type
_entity.pdbx_description
1 polymer ?
#
loop_
_entity_poly.entity_id
_entity_poly.type
_entity_poly.pdbx_seq_one_letter_code
_entity_poly.pdbx_strand_id
1 'polypeptide(L)'
;MSKDTLVFDSVLQTFIPLNRLTPEAQRALLEHTEIIPYEPGCPVFREGDRDSYAYYLLEGDLELCCDGQVVSRLRGGTPEAA
;
A
#
# COMPACT_ATOMS: atom_id res chain seq x y z
N MET A 1 -21.95 -7.76 -2.87
CA MET A 1 -20.83 -6.98 -2.33
C MET A 1 -19.74 -7.97 -1.98
N SER A 2 -18.63 -7.95 -2.70
CA SER A 2 -17.57 -8.96 -2.59
C SER A 2 -16.81 -8.79 -1.27
N LYS A 3 -16.33 -9.92 -0.75
CA LYS A 3 -15.69 -10.05 0.57
C LYS A 3 -14.46 -9.15 0.72
N ASP A 4 -13.83 -8.79 -0.40
CA ASP A 4 -12.63 -7.94 -0.47
C ASP A 4 -12.90 -6.51 -0.01
N THR A 5 -14.11 -5.98 -0.23
CA THR A 5 -14.49 -4.60 0.18
C THR A 5 -14.54 -4.44 1.71
N LEU A 6 -14.97 -5.47 2.44
CA LEU A 6 -15.12 -5.38 3.91
C LEU A 6 -13.79 -5.46 4.66
N VAL A 7 -12.81 -6.21 4.11
CA VAL A 7 -11.45 -6.24 4.64
C VAL A 7 -10.79 -4.88 4.40
N PHE A 8 -11.00 -4.29 3.22
CA PHE A 8 -10.44 -3.00 2.85
C PHE A 8 -10.90 -1.85 3.75
N ASP A 9 -12.19 -1.75 4.10
CA ASP A 9 -12.71 -0.66 4.96
C ASP A 9 -12.01 -0.60 6.32
N SER A 10 -11.65 -1.76 6.88
CA SER A 10 -10.94 -1.82 8.17
C SER A 10 -9.46 -1.42 8.06
N VAL A 11 -8.82 -1.73 6.92
CA VAL A 11 -7.40 -1.44 6.68
C VAL A 11 -7.19 0.01 6.21
N LEU A 12 -8.17 0.62 5.54
CA LEU A 12 -8.10 2.05 5.16
C LEU A 12 -7.92 2.98 6.37
N GLN A 13 -8.43 2.60 7.55
CA GLN A 13 -8.26 3.36 8.78
C GLN A 13 -6.83 3.33 9.31
N THR A 14 -6.04 2.33 8.93
CA THR A 14 -4.63 2.23 9.33
C THR A 14 -3.71 3.03 8.42
N PHE A 15 -4.08 3.25 7.16
CA PHE A 15 -3.27 3.95 6.16
C PHE A 15 -3.29 5.47 6.33
N ILE A 16 -2.11 6.08 6.42
CA ILE A 16 -1.92 7.52 6.51
C ILE A 16 -1.48 8.03 5.12
N PRO A 17 -2.10 9.09 4.58
CA PRO A 17 -3.12 9.96 5.17
C PRO A 17 -4.58 9.54 4.84
N LEU A 18 -4.83 8.34 4.30
CA LEU A 18 -6.16 7.92 3.84
C LEU A 18 -7.22 7.97 4.95
N ASN A 19 -6.82 7.68 6.19
CA ASN A 19 -7.68 7.77 7.37
C ASN A 19 -8.18 9.19 7.70
N ARG A 20 -7.59 10.25 7.12
CA ARG A 20 -8.01 11.64 7.32
C ARG A 20 -8.95 12.15 6.23
N LEU A 21 -9.21 11.36 5.20
CA LEU A 21 -10.13 11.72 4.12
C LEU A 21 -11.59 11.60 4.59
N THR A 22 -12.49 12.37 3.99
CA THR A 22 -13.92 12.21 4.24
C THR A 22 -14.41 10.86 3.70
N PRO A 23 -15.51 10.30 4.23
CA PRO A 23 -16.06 9.04 3.72
C PRO A 23 -16.35 9.05 2.21
N GLU A 24 -16.74 10.19 1.66
CA GLU A 24 -16.97 10.37 0.22
C GLU A 24 -15.67 10.30 -0.58
N ALA A 25 -14.61 10.95 -0.08
CA ALA A 25 -13.29 10.91 -0.71
C ALA A 25 -12.65 9.51 -0.61
N GLN A 26 -12.86 8.80 0.51
CA GLN A 26 -12.43 7.40 0.64
C GLN A 26 -13.14 6.50 -0.37
N ARG A 27 -14.46 6.66 -0.55
CA ARG A 27 -15.21 5.90 -1.57
C ARG A 27 -14.75 6.22 -2.98
N ALA A 28 -14.55 7.49 -3.31
CA ALA A 28 -14.06 7.89 -4.63
C ALA A 28 -12.64 7.33 -4.90
N LEU A 29 -11.79 7.27 -3.88
CA LEU A 29 -10.48 6.64 -3.99
C LEU A 29 -10.63 5.14 -4.25
N LEU A 30 -11.47 4.44 -3.47
CA LEU A 30 -11.73 3.01 -3.63
C LEU A 30 -12.18 2.62 -5.04
N GLU A 31 -12.93 3.48 -5.72
CA GLU A 31 -13.34 3.26 -7.11
C GLU A 31 -12.17 3.29 -8.11
N HIS A 32 -11.05 3.92 -7.74
CA HIS A 32 -9.85 4.09 -8.58
C HIS A 32 -8.63 3.32 -8.05
N THR A 33 -8.79 2.54 -6.98
CA THR A 33 -7.70 1.73 -6.41
C THR A 33 -7.73 0.32 -6.97
N GLU A 34 -6.55 -0.22 -7.23
CA GLU A 34 -6.36 -1.61 -7.66
C GLU A 34 -5.52 -2.38 -6.64
N ILE A 35 -5.87 -3.64 -6.39
CA ILE A 35 -5.04 -4.57 -5.62
C ILE A 35 -4.11 -5.28 -6.60
N ILE A 36 -2.81 -5.03 -6.47
CA ILE A 36 -1.80 -5.62 -7.35
C ILE A 36 -1.03 -6.70 -6.58
N PRO A 37 -1.15 -7.99 -6.95
CA PRO A 37 -0.35 -9.04 -6.35
C PRO A 37 1.08 -9.02 -6.92
N TYR A 38 2.07 -9.29 -6.07
CA TYR A 38 3.47 -9.42 -6.47
C TYR A 38 4.01 -10.79 -6.09
N GLU A 39 4.82 -11.37 -6.97
CA GLU A 39 5.58 -12.58 -6.66
C GLU A 39 6.88 -12.24 -5.92
N PRO A 40 7.40 -13.15 -5.08
CA PRO A 40 8.67 -12.93 -4.39
C PRO A 40 9.81 -12.60 -5.34
N GLY A 41 10.55 -11.53 -5.03
CA GLY A 41 11.69 -11.07 -5.83
C GLY A 41 11.32 -10.13 -6.98
N CYS A 42 10.03 -9.88 -7.24
CA CYS A 42 9.62 -8.85 -8.19
C CYS A 42 9.76 -7.45 -7.56
N PRO A 43 10.41 -6.48 -8.24
CA PRO A 43 10.47 -5.10 -7.76
C PRO A 43 9.09 -4.43 -7.88
N VAL A 44 8.64 -3.78 -6.81
CA VAL A 44 7.40 -2.99 -6.81
C VAL A 44 7.61 -1.65 -7.52
N PHE A 45 8.70 -0.95 -7.19
CA PHE A 45 9.18 0.26 -7.86
C PHE A 45 10.71 0.33 -7.75
N ARG A 46 11.36 1.21 -8.51
CA ARG A 46 12.81 1.44 -8.43
C ARG A 46 13.13 2.83 -7.90
N GLU A 47 14.30 2.96 -7.31
CA GLU A 47 14.84 4.26 -6.90
C GLU A 47 14.94 5.20 -8.11
N GLY A 48 14.43 6.42 -7.97
CA GLY A 48 14.41 7.42 -9.02
C GLY A 48 13.20 7.34 -9.96
N ASP A 49 12.35 6.31 -9.85
CA ASP A 49 11.09 6.26 -10.59
C ASP A 49 10.18 7.42 -10.15
N ARG A 50 9.69 8.18 -11.12
CA ARG A 50 8.66 9.19 -10.90
C ARG A 50 7.33 8.57 -11.22
N ASP A 51 6.63 8.14 -10.18
CA ASP A 51 5.29 7.62 -10.32
C ASP A 51 4.24 8.58 -9.76
N SER A 52 3.01 8.45 -10.24
CA SER A 52 1.83 9.20 -9.80
C SER A 52 0.99 8.45 -8.76
N TYR A 53 1.45 7.27 -8.32
CA TYR A 53 0.73 6.40 -7.40
C TYR A 53 1.33 6.39 -5.99
N ALA A 54 0.46 6.24 -5.00
CA ALA A 54 0.83 5.90 -3.63
C ALA A 54 0.58 4.40 -3.41
N TYR A 55 1.60 3.69 -2.94
CA TYR A 55 1.53 2.26 -2.68
C TYR A 55 1.32 2.00 -1.18
N TYR A 56 0.40 1.08 -0.87
CA TYR A 56 0.13 0.62 0.49
C TYR A 56 0.33 -0.90 0.55
N LEU A 57 1.15 -1.38 1.49
CA LEU A 57 1.42 -2.81 1.63
C LEU A 57 0.34 -3.46 2.50
N LEU A 58 -0.56 -4.21 1.86
CA LEU A 58 -1.65 -4.90 2.55
C LEU A 58 -1.14 -6.12 3.34
N GLU A 59 -0.30 -6.94 2.72
CA GLU A 59 0.20 -8.19 3.26
C GLU A 59 1.57 -8.55 2.66
N GLY A 60 2.39 -9.29 3.41
CA GLY A 60 3.72 -9.74 2.98
C GLY A 60 4.87 -8.95 3.59
N ASP A 61 6.08 -9.20 3.10
CA ASP A 61 7.29 -8.52 3.52
C ASP A 61 7.95 -7.84 2.30
N LEU A 62 8.40 -6.60 2.47
CA LEU A 62 9.01 -5.80 1.41
C LEU A 62 10.34 -5.21 1.90
N GLU A 63 11.37 -5.27 1.06
CA GLU A 63 12.66 -4.64 1.34
C GLU A 63 12.77 -3.31 0.59
N LEU A 64 13.05 -2.24 1.33
CA LEU A 64 13.41 -0.96 0.74
C LEU A 64 14.92 -0.93 0.55
N CYS A 65 15.34 -0.71 -0.69
CA CYS A 65 16.74 -0.65 -1.07
C CYS A 65 17.11 0.76 -1.55
N CYS A 66 18.26 1.25 -1.14
CA CYS A 66 18.87 2.50 -1.59
C CYS A 66 20.33 2.21 -1.93
N ASP A 67 20.81 2.63 -3.11
CA ASP A 67 22.17 2.34 -3.58
C ASP A 67 22.55 0.84 -3.52
N GLY A 68 21.57 -0.05 -3.74
CA GLY A 68 21.75 -1.50 -3.70
C GLY A 68 21.88 -2.11 -2.30
N GLN A 69 21.66 -1.32 -1.24
CA GLN A 69 21.64 -1.79 0.15
C GLN A 69 20.22 -1.75 0.73
N VAL A 70 19.84 -2.78 1.49
CA VAL A 70 18.57 -2.80 2.22
C VAL A 70 18.66 -1.79 3.35
N VAL A 71 17.84 -0.74 3.29
CA VAL A 71 17.75 0.32 4.31
C VAL A 71 16.60 0.11 5.27
N SER A 72 15.56 -0.63 4.87
CA SER A 72 14.41 -0.95 5.72
C SER A 72 13.70 -2.21 5.24
N ARG A 73 12.97 -2.84 6.16
CA ARG A 73 12.04 -3.94 5.86
C ARG A 73 10.67 -3.55 6.37
N LEU A 74 9.68 -3.58 5.48
CA LEU A 74 8.29 -3.31 5.78
C LEU A 74 7.54 -4.64 5.84
N ARG A 75 6.62 -4.76 6.79
CA ARG A 75 5.71 -5.90 6.88
C ARG A 75 4.29 -5.38 6.78
N GLY A 76 3.50 -5.98 5.89
CA GLY A 76 2.08 -5.66 5.74
C GLY A 76 1.34 -5.83 7.06
N GLY A 77 0.43 -4.92 7.35
CA GLY A 77 -0.33 -4.90 8.60
C GLY A 77 0.42 -4.34 9.82
N THR A 78 1.63 -3.80 9.67
CA THR A 78 2.31 -3.04 10.75
C THR A 78 2.22 -1.53 10.53
N PRO A 79 2.32 -0.70 11.59
CA PRO A 79 2.26 0.76 11.45
C PRO A 79 3.35 1.35 10.55
N GLU A 80 4.49 0.69 10.44
CA GLU A 80 5.62 1.13 9.62
C GLU A 80 5.34 0.99 8.11
N ALA A 81 4.35 0.17 7.73
CA ALA A 81 3.93 -0.05 6.34
C ALA A 81 2.74 0.83 5.92
N ALA A 82 2.29 1.75 6.78
CA ALA A 82 1.03 2.47 6.67
C ALA A 82 1.14 3.96 6.37
#